data_AF-A0A0U3FJ16-F1
#
_entry.id   AF-A0A0U3FJ16-F1
#
_cell.length_a   1.000
_cell.length_b   1.000
_cell.length_c   1.000
_cell.angle_alpha   90.00
_cell.angle_beta   90.00
_cell.angle_gamma   90.00
#
_symmetry.space_group_name_H-M   'P 1'
#
loop_
_entity.id
_entity.type
_entity.pdbx_description
1 polymer ?
#
loop_
_entity_poly.entity_id
_entity_poly.type
_entity_poly.pdbx_seq_one_letter_code
_entity_poly.pdbx_strand_id
1 'polypeptide(L)'
;MPTGKKLIDYPLTVTCPKGVTIRIIQDLWEDDPFYNDHNGRFTHDRSFLIAGGTVTVHNVQKLVDTESGEEAVFHSMSFKVTSGTITSGTSGGQNSANLYIYD
;
A
#
# COMPACT_ATOMS: atom_id res chain seq x y z
N MET A 1 9.79 12.12 -27.13
CA MET A 1 8.75 12.34 -26.12
C MET A 1 8.22 10.97 -25.69
N PRO A 2 8.63 10.39 -24.57
CA PRO A 2 7.88 9.26 -24.03
C PRO A 2 6.60 9.83 -23.41
N THR A 3 5.47 9.65 -24.08
CA THR A 3 4.13 10.12 -23.64
C THR A 3 3.38 9.05 -22.83
N GLY A 4 4.08 8.13 -22.18
CA GLY A 4 3.49 7.10 -21.33
C GLY A 4 3.62 7.49 -19.87
N LYS A 5 2.50 7.67 -19.16
CA LYS A 5 2.55 7.76 -17.69
C LYS A 5 3.03 6.42 -17.16
N LYS A 6 4.16 6.38 -16.44
CA LYS A 6 4.64 5.18 -15.76
C LYS A 6 3.60 4.76 -14.72
N LEU A 7 3.27 3.46 -14.71
CA LEU A 7 2.34 2.86 -13.76
C LEU A 7 3.14 1.94 -12.83
N ILE A 8 2.89 2.09 -11.53
CA ILE A 8 3.56 1.32 -10.48
C ILE A 8 2.51 0.58 -9.70
N ASP A 9 2.70 -0.71 -9.52
CA ASP A 9 1.88 -1.52 -8.63
C ASP A 9 2.52 -1.60 -7.26
N TYR A 10 1.71 -1.35 -6.23
CA TYR A 10 2.10 -1.44 -4.82
C TYR A 10 1.37 -2.63 -4.16
N PRO A 11 1.81 -3.88 -4.43
CA PRO A 11 1.09 -5.07 -3.98
C PRO A 11 1.23 -5.29 -2.48
N LEU A 12 0.14 -5.70 -1.85
CA LEU A 12 0.05 -6.01 -0.43
C LEU A 12 -0.50 -7.40 -0.23
N THR A 13 0.27 -8.28 0.41
CA THR A 13 -0.20 -9.63 0.76
C THR A 13 -0.65 -9.65 2.20
N VAL A 14 -1.92 -10.05 2.42
CA VAL A 14 -2.50 -10.16 3.76
C VAL A 14 -2.98 -11.59 3.99
N THR A 15 -2.62 -12.13 5.15
CA THR A 15 -3.05 -13.44 5.61
C THR A 15 -3.89 -13.27 6.87
N CYS A 16 -5.09 -13.85 6.88
CA CYS A 16 -6.01 -13.73 8.00
C CYS A 16 -6.69 -15.08 8.31
N PRO A 17 -7.01 -15.36 9.59
CA PRO A 17 -7.85 -16.50 9.94
C PRO A 17 -9.29 -16.29 9.45
N LYS A 18 -10.10 -17.35 9.52
CA LYS A 18 -11.55 -17.24 9.28
C LYS A 18 -12.20 -16.33 10.34
N GLY A 19 -13.25 -15.62 9.94
CA GLY A 19 -14.17 -14.90 10.83
C GLY A 19 -13.80 -13.43 11.05
N VAL A 20 -12.84 -12.90 10.29
CA VAL A 20 -12.37 -11.52 10.45
C VAL A 20 -12.57 -10.69 9.19
N THR A 21 -12.67 -9.38 9.38
CA THR A 21 -12.51 -8.37 8.32
C THR A 21 -11.31 -7.52 8.67
N ILE A 22 -10.39 -7.34 7.72
CA ILE A 22 -9.24 -6.45 7.88
C ILE A 22 -9.47 -5.19 7.03
N ARG A 23 -9.19 -4.04 7.63
CA ARG A 23 -9.07 -2.75 6.96
C ARG A 23 -7.61 -2.36 6.93
N ILE A 24 -7.04 -2.26 5.74
CA ILE A 24 -5.66 -1.83 5.52
C ILE A 24 -5.71 -0.37 5.07
N ILE A 25 -4.86 0.46 5.66
CA ILE A 25 -4.59 1.83 5.28
C ILE A 25 -3.21 1.82 4.64
N GLN A 26 -3.11 2.32 3.41
CA GLN A 26 -1.88 2.36 2.63
C GLN A 26 -1.61 3.80 2.20
N ASP A 27 -0.47 4.35 2.60
CA ASP A 27 0.05 5.62 2.11
C ASP A 27 1.17 5.34 1.10
N LEU A 28 1.16 6.03 -0.04
CA LEU A 28 2.20 5.93 -1.06
C LEU A 28 3.13 7.10 -0.94
N TRP A 29 4.42 6.86 -1.16
CA TRP A 29 5.46 7.85 -0.98
C TRP A 29 6.52 7.74 -2.06
N GLU A 30 7.12 8.87 -2.33
CA GLU A 30 8.41 8.99 -2.97
C GLU A 30 9.47 9.34 -1.91
N ASP A 31 10.63 8.71 -2.02
CA ASP A 31 11.74 8.89 -1.11
C ASP A 31 12.69 9.94 -1.67
N ASP A 32 12.79 11.04 -0.94
CA ASP A 32 13.44 12.26 -1.38
C ASP A 32 14.51 12.70 -0.36
N PRO A 33 15.62 13.31 -0.79
CA PRO A 33 16.73 13.64 0.10
C PRO A 33 16.38 14.59 1.25
N PHE A 34 15.31 15.38 1.12
CA PHE A 34 14.91 16.38 2.10
C PHE A 34 13.61 16.00 2.84
N TYR A 35 12.57 15.64 2.10
CA TYR A 35 11.29 15.22 2.65
C TYR A 35 10.58 14.32 1.64
N ASN A 36 9.98 13.24 2.12
CA ASN A 36 9.31 12.27 1.26
C ASN A 36 7.99 12.84 0.74
N ASP A 37 7.76 12.75 -0.56
CA ASP A 37 6.56 13.25 -1.20
C ASP A 37 5.39 12.27 -1.09
N HIS A 38 4.23 12.77 -0.62
CA HIS A 38 3.04 11.94 -0.41
C HIS A 38 2.26 11.76 -1.72
N ASN A 39 2.20 10.52 -2.18
CA ASN A 39 1.59 10.14 -3.45
C ASN A 39 0.16 9.60 -3.31
N GLY A 40 -0.39 9.69 -2.09
CA GLY A 40 -1.80 9.45 -1.81
C GLY A 40 -2.06 8.38 -0.76
N ARG A 41 -3.30 8.32 -0.31
CA ARG A 41 -3.77 7.40 0.74
C ARG A 41 -4.94 6.56 0.27
N PHE A 42 -4.86 5.25 0.50
CA PHE A 42 -5.81 4.26 0.05
C PHE A 42 -6.29 3.40 1.23
N THR A 43 -7.53 2.94 1.17
CA THR A 43 -8.08 2.00 2.15
C THR A 43 -8.56 0.75 1.44
N HIS A 44 -8.13 -0.41 1.93
CA HIS A 44 -8.49 -1.71 1.38
C HIS A 44 -9.17 -2.55 2.46
N ASP A 45 -10.45 -2.85 2.26
CA ASP A 45 -11.20 -3.77 3.10
C ASP A 45 -11.16 -5.19 2.49
N ARG A 46 -10.88 -6.20 3.33
CA ARG A 46 -10.94 -7.62 2.95
C ARG A 46 -11.62 -8.43 4.04
N SER A 47 -12.57 -9.28 3.64
CA SER A 47 -13.37 -10.08 4.55
C SER A 47 -13.09 -11.57 4.37
N PHE A 48 -12.77 -12.24 5.48
CA PHE A 48 -12.43 -13.66 5.59
C PHE A 48 -13.51 -14.42 6.37
N LEU A 49 -14.80 -14.09 6.17
CA LEU A 49 -15.89 -14.55 7.04
C LEU A 49 -16.13 -16.07 6.96
N ILE A 50 -16.04 -16.64 5.75
CA ILE A 50 -16.39 -18.04 5.48
C ILE A 50 -15.16 -18.95 5.59
N ALA A 51 -14.00 -18.47 5.12
CA ALA A 51 -12.71 -19.14 5.18
C ALA A 51 -11.60 -18.11 5.43
N GLY A 52 -10.56 -18.52 6.16
CA GLY A 52 -9.31 -17.77 6.24
C GLY A 52 -8.48 -17.96 4.97
N GLY A 53 -7.34 -17.29 4.89
CA GLY A 53 -6.42 -17.45 3.77
C GLY A 53 -5.52 -16.25 3.54
N THR A 54 -4.87 -16.27 2.38
CA THR A 54 -3.97 -15.21 1.91
C THR A 54 -4.56 -14.56 0.67
N VAL A 55 -4.59 -13.24 0.63
CA VAL A 55 -4.98 -12.47 -0.56
C VAL A 55 -3.93 -11.41 -0.84
N THR A 56 -3.68 -11.16 -2.12
CA THR A 56 -2.88 -10.03 -2.58
C THR A 56 -3.80 -8.92 -3.07
N VAL A 57 -3.56 -7.71 -2.60
CA VAL A 57 -4.22 -6.49 -3.02
C VAL A 57 -3.26 -5.73 -3.91
N HIS A 58 -3.62 -5.55 -5.18
CA HIS A 58 -2.88 -4.72 -6.12
C HIS A 58 -3.40 -3.29 -6.07
N ASN A 59 -2.49 -2.33 -6.10
CA ASN A 59 -2.80 -0.92 -6.11
C ASN A 59 -1.91 -0.26 -7.15
N VAL A 60 -2.42 -0.19 -8.38
CA VAL A 60 -1.70 0.39 -9.52
C VAL A 60 -1.97 1.89 -9.56
N GLN A 61 -0.92 2.68 -9.34
CA GLN A 61 -1.00 4.13 -9.41
C GLN A 61 -0.04 4.70 -10.46
N LYS A 62 -0.31 5.93 -10.86
CA LYS A 62 0.63 6.70 -11.68
C LYS A 62 1.78 7.14 -10.79
N LEU A 63 2.97 7.08 -11.33
CA LEU A 63 4.11 7.76 -10.74
C LEU A 63 3.80 9.26 -10.70
N VAL A 64 3.95 9.86 -9.52
CA VAL A 64 3.55 11.24 -9.25
C VAL A 64 4.65 12.20 -9.69
N ASP A 65 5.91 11.75 -9.64
CA ASP A 65 7.04 12.49 -10.16
C ASP A 65 7.33 12.19 -11.63
N THR A 66 7.85 13.22 -12.28
CA THR A 66 8.23 13.29 -13.68
C THR A 66 9.61 13.93 -13.84
N GLU A 67 10.34 14.11 -12.73
CA GLU A 67 11.72 14.55 -12.75
C GLU A 67 12.60 13.50 -13.41
N SER A 68 13.58 13.96 -14.18
CA SER A 68 14.48 13.05 -14.87
C SER A 68 15.46 12.45 -13.87
N GLY A 69 15.48 11.13 -13.70
CA GLY A 69 16.42 10.52 -12.75
C GLY A 69 16.04 9.14 -12.24
N GLU A 70 16.72 8.75 -11.15
CA GLU A 70 16.37 7.58 -10.35
C GLU A 70 15.32 8.01 -9.33
N GLU A 71 14.09 7.53 -9.51
CA GLU A 71 12.99 7.77 -8.58
C GLU A 71 12.86 6.58 -7.62
N ALA A 72 12.77 6.85 -6.32
CA ALA A 72 12.62 5.83 -5.28
C ALA A 72 11.23 5.91 -4.68
N VAL A 73 10.41 4.87 -4.82
CA VAL A 73 9.04 4.86 -4.27
C VAL A 73 8.85 3.77 -3.24
N PHE A 74 8.00 4.03 -2.24
CA PHE A 74 7.61 3.03 -1.25
C PHE A 74 6.15 3.24 -0.81
N HIS A 75 5.62 2.28 -0.06
CA HIS A 75 4.34 2.44 0.62
C HIS A 75 4.49 2.19 2.13
N SER A 76 3.66 2.88 2.91
CA SER A 76 3.50 2.65 4.34
C SER A 76 2.13 2.05 4.60
N MET A 77 2.05 1.03 5.46
CA MET A 77 0.82 0.32 5.76
C MET A 77 0.54 0.26 7.25
N SER A 78 -0.72 0.49 7.59
CA SER A 78 -1.28 0.15 8.90
C SER A 78 -2.61 -0.58 8.72
N PHE A 79 -3.07 -1.30 9.72
CA PHE A 79 -4.33 -2.03 9.61
C PHE A 79 -5.08 -2.12 10.93
N LYS A 80 -6.37 -2.42 10.84
CA LYS A 80 -7.18 -2.86 11.97
C LYS A 80 -8.03 -4.05 11.58
N VAL A 81 -8.34 -4.89 12.55
CA VAL A 81 -9.08 -6.14 12.35
C VAL A 81 -10.37 -6.09 13.14
N THR A 82 -11.47 -6.45 12.49
CA THR A 82 -12.78 -6.64 13.11
C THR A 82 -13.11 -8.13 13.14
N SER A 83 -13.46 -8.66 14.32
CA SER A 83 -13.94 -10.02 14.53
C SER A 83 -15.29 -9.96 15.26
N GLY A 84 -16.37 -10.36 14.58
CA GLY A 84 -17.72 -10.11 15.06
C GLY A 84 -17.98 -8.60 15.26
N THR A 85 -18.27 -8.19 16.50
CA THR A 85 -18.50 -6.78 16.86
C THR A 85 -17.27 -6.08 17.43
N ILE A 86 -16.16 -6.79 17.63
CA ILE A 86 -14.94 -6.26 18.25
C ILE A 86 -13.99 -5.79 17.14
N THR A 87 -13.49 -4.57 17.24
CA THR A 87 -12.47 -4.02 16.33
C THR A 87 -11.21 -3.66 17.11
N SER A 88 -10.05 -4.07 16.61
CA SER A 88 -8.76 -3.71 17.19
C SER A 88 -8.46 -2.21 17.05
N GLY A 89 -7.49 -1.72 17.82
CA GLY A 89 -6.80 -0.48 17.47
C GLY A 89 -6.12 -0.60 16.10
N THR A 90 -5.81 0.54 15.48
CA THR A 90 -4.97 0.58 14.27
C THR A 90 -3.54 0.23 14.66
N SER A 91 -2.90 -0.66 13.90
CA SER A 91 -1.49 -0.99 14.06
C SER A 91 -0.59 0.23 13.86
N GLY A 92 0.67 0.11 14.27
CA GLY A 92 1.71 1.02 13.77
C GLY A 92 1.85 0.92 12.25
N GLY A 93 2.35 1.99 11.64
CA GLY A 93 2.74 2.00 10.23
C GLY A 93 4.00 1.18 10.00
N GLN A 94 4.06 0.45 8.88
CA GLN A 94 5.25 -0.24 8.40
C GLN A 94 5.51 0.09 6.95
N ASN A 95 6.76 0.44 6.63
CA ASN A 95 7.17 0.79 5.27
C ASN A 95 7.65 -0.48 4.54
N SER A 96 7.43 -0.52 3.22
CA SER A 96 8.17 -1.44 2.36
C SER A 96 9.62 -1.00 2.20
N ALA A 97 10.41 -1.85 1.53
CA ALA A 97 11.61 -1.39 0.86
C ALA A 97 11.26 -0.43 -0.28
N ASN A 98 12.22 0.42 -0.66
CA ASN A 98 12.11 1.27 -1.84
C ASN A 98 12.17 0.41 -3.11
N LEU A 99 11.34 0.78 -4.07
CA LEU A 99 11.46 0.39 -5.46
C LEU A 99 12.10 1.54 -6.23
N TYR A 100 13.26 1.28 -6.84
CA TYR A 100 13.95 2.25 -7.69
C TYR A 100 13.48 2.12 -9.14
N ILE A 101 13.17 3.24 -9.76
CA ILE A 101 12.62 3.35 -11.10
C ILE A 101 13.53 4.28 -11.90
N TYR A 102 13.90 3.83 -13.10
CA TYR A 102 14.76 4.59 -14.01
C TYR A 102 13.96 5.03 -15.25
N ASP A 103 14.27 6.19 -15.79
CA ASP A 103 13.78 6.68 -17.09
C ASP A 103 14.35 5.96 -18.30
#